data_AF-A0A3E4USR0-F1
#
_entry.id   AF-A0A3E4USR0-F1
#
_cell.length_a   1.000
_cell.length_b   1.000
_cell.length_c   1.000
_cell.angle_alpha   90.00
_cell.angle_beta   90.00
_cell.angle_gamma   90.00
#
_symmetry.space_group_name_H-M   'P 1'
#
loop_
_entity.id
_entity.type
_entity.pdbx_description
1 polymer ?
#
loop_
_entity_poly.entity_id
_entity_poly.type
_entity_poly.pdbx_seq_one_letter_code
_entity_poly.pdbx_strand_id
1 'polypeptide(L)'
;METVVFVLMILVCFNFMLKQTYRKLRSVLVISVICALFVGLMWPYAIEQSKTQVADWLANPALMLDTSVVLSVEVVLQMTFCMLAAHIQSAGPVKKRVLWAYKALRWFPGILVFPVLFCGLVALIFSFPGVSFSLIAWSMAAAVFILIPAGSFLLRWLLPEKELRLELLFLANALIAILGIIATVNGRTAVKGIDEIDWGALAGLTILLVAGALVGMILRKVKLKRQTN
;
A
#
# COMPACT_ATOMS: atom_id res chain seq x y z
N MET A 1 1.28 -17.92 10.67
CA MET A 1 1.25 -17.34 9.32
C MET A 1 0.01 -16.51 9.08
N GLU A 2 -1.19 -17.09 9.21
CA GLU A 2 -2.45 -16.35 9.08
C GLU A 2 -2.51 -15.12 9.98
N THR A 3 -2.10 -15.24 11.24
CA THR A 3 -2.06 -14.12 12.20
C THR A 3 -1.19 -12.94 11.74
N VAL A 4 0.00 -13.22 11.17
CA VAL A 4 0.91 -12.18 10.64
C VAL A 4 0.28 -11.47 9.45
N VAL A 5 -0.36 -12.24 8.56
CA VAL A 5 -1.07 -11.69 7.39
C VAL A 5 -2.25 -10.82 7.82
N PHE A 6 -3.06 -11.25 8.78
CA PHE A 6 -4.15 -10.42 9.31
C PHE A 6 -3.64 -9.11 9.91
N VAL A 7 -2.55 -9.17 10.68
CA VAL A 7 -1.91 -7.95 11.23
C VAL A 7 -1.42 -7.03 10.10
N LEU A 8 -0.81 -7.59 9.04
CA LEU A 8 -0.42 -6.82 7.85
C LEU A 8 -1.62 -6.15 7.17
N MET A 9 -2.74 -6.85 6.99
CA MET A 9 -3.95 -6.28 6.40
C MET A 9 -4.49 -5.10 7.22
N ILE A 10 -4.51 -5.24 8.55
CA ILE A 10 -4.91 -4.15 9.45
C ILE A 10 -3.96 -2.96 9.33
N LEU A 11 -2.65 -3.20 9.31
CA LEU A 11 -1.64 -2.14 9.16
C LEU A 11 -1.74 -1.44 7.82
N VAL A 12 -2.04 -2.15 6.73
CA VAL A 12 -2.26 -1.55 5.39
C VAL A 12 -3.48 -0.63 5.43
N CYS A 13 -4.61 -1.10 6.00
CA CYS A 13 -5.80 -0.27 6.20
C CYS A 13 -5.50 0.96 7.06
N PHE A 14 -4.78 0.79 8.16
CA PHE A 14 -4.40 1.87 9.06
C PHE A 14 -3.51 2.91 8.37
N ASN A 15 -2.48 2.48 7.63
CA ASN A 15 -1.61 3.38 6.86
C ASN A 15 -2.39 4.14 5.79
N PHE A 16 -3.30 3.46 5.08
CA PHE A 16 -4.17 4.10 4.10
C PHE A 16 -5.04 5.20 4.75
N MET A 17 -5.65 4.91 5.90
CA MET A 17 -6.46 5.87 6.63
C MET A 17 -5.61 7.05 7.15
N LEU A 18 -4.42 6.80 7.71
CA LEU A 18 -3.48 7.85 8.13
C LEU A 18 -3.07 8.74 6.95
N LYS A 19 -2.73 8.15 5.81
CA LYS A 19 -2.34 8.89 4.61
C LYS A 19 -3.47 9.77 4.09
N GLN A 20 -4.71 9.32 4.23
CA GLN A 20 -5.90 10.08 3.87
C GLN A 20 -6.07 11.35 4.71
N THR A 21 -5.60 11.35 5.96
CA THR A 21 -5.67 12.56 6.81
C THR A 21 -4.86 13.73 6.26
N TYR A 22 -3.86 13.48 5.40
CA TYR A 22 -3.09 14.52 4.73
C TYR A 22 -3.76 15.04 3.45
N ARG A 23 -4.89 14.49 2.99
CA ARG A 23 -5.55 14.94 1.75
C ARG A 23 -6.70 15.93 1.99
N LYS A 24 -7.05 16.69 0.95
CA LYS A 24 -8.26 17.52 0.98
C LYS A 24 -9.49 16.61 0.99
N LEU A 25 -10.55 16.98 1.71
CA LEU A 25 -11.78 16.19 1.84
C LEU A 25 -12.35 15.75 0.48
N ARG A 26 -12.29 16.61 -0.55
CA ARG A 26 -12.70 16.25 -1.92
C ARG A 26 -11.94 15.05 -2.49
N SER A 27 -10.61 15.01 -2.30
CA SER A 27 -9.81 13.85 -2.71
C SER A 27 -10.10 12.63 -1.84
N VAL A 28 -10.46 12.83 -0.58
CA VAL A 28 -10.87 11.74 0.31
C VAL A 28 -12.14 11.07 -0.19
N LEU A 29 -13.14 11.89 -0.56
CA LEU A 29 -14.41 11.43 -1.11
C LEU A 29 -14.21 10.74 -2.47
N VAL A 30 -13.37 11.26 -3.35
CA VAL A 30 -13.08 10.58 -4.63
C VAL A 30 -12.49 9.20 -4.40
N ILE A 31 -11.54 9.06 -3.47
CA ILE A 31 -10.96 7.76 -3.15
C ILE A 31 -12.00 6.84 -2.51
N SER A 32 -12.85 7.35 -1.61
CA SER A 32 -13.89 6.52 -0.99
C SER A 32 -14.90 6.01 -2.01
N VAL A 33 -15.28 6.82 -3.00
CA VAL A 33 -16.10 6.38 -4.15
C VAL A 33 -15.38 5.28 -4.93
N ILE A 34 -14.09 5.45 -5.26
CA ILE A 34 -13.32 4.45 -6.01
C ILE A 34 -13.26 3.13 -5.24
N CYS A 35 -12.96 3.16 -3.94
CA CYS A 35 -12.92 1.96 -3.10
C CYS A 35 -14.31 1.32 -2.96
N ALA A 36 -15.37 2.11 -2.80
CA ALA A 36 -16.73 1.60 -2.71
C ALA A 36 -17.18 0.95 -4.02
N LEU A 37 -16.94 1.61 -5.17
CA LEU A 37 -17.24 1.05 -6.48
C LEU A 37 -16.44 -0.23 -6.74
N PHE A 38 -15.16 -0.27 -6.35
CA PHE A 38 -14.37 -1.49 -6.44
C PHE A 38 -15.03 -2.64 -5.68
N VAL A 39 -15.39 -2.44 -4.40
CA VAL A 39 -16.08 -3.48 -3.61
C VAL A 39 -17.41 -3.87 -4.24
N GLY A 40 -18.22 -2.89 -4.64
CA GLY A 40 -19.55 -3.11 -5.23
C GLY A 40 -19.53 -3.79 -6.60
N LEU A 41 -18.47 -3.63 -7.39
CA LEU A 41 -18.32 -4.25 -8.72
C LEU A 41 -17.56 -5.56 -8.70
N MET A 42 -16.69 -5.79 -7.70
CA MET A 42 -15.89 -7.02 -7.60
C MET A 42 -16.66 -8.22 -7.03
N TRP A 43 -17.94 -8.04 -6.67
CA TRP A 43 -18.78 -9.10 -6.13
C TRP A 43 -18.93 -10.36 -7.01
N PRO A 44 -18.97 -10.32 -8.36
CA PRO A 44 -19.09 -11.52 -9.18
C PRO A 44 -17.83 -12.38 -9.06
N TYR A 45 -16.66 -11.73 -9.09
CA TYR A 45 -15.37 -12.39 -8.88
C TYR A 45 -15.22 -12.93 -7.46
N ALA A 46 -15.78 -12.23 -6.46
CA ALA A 46 -15.70 -12.67 -5.06
C ALA A 46 -16.53 -13.94 -4.79
N ILE A 47 -17.63 -14.16 -5.53
CA ILE A 47 -18.46 -15.38 -5.40
C ILE A 47 -17.77 -16.61 -5.98
N GLU A 48 -16.97 -16.43 -7.04
CA GLU A 48 -16.20 -17.52 -7.65
C GLU A 48 -15.08 -18.04 -6.73
N GLN A 49 -14.66 -17.24 -5.75
CA GLN A 49 -13.65 -17.64 -4.77
C GLN A 49 -14.29 -18.35 -3.59
N SER A 50 -13.66 -19.41 -3.07
CA SER A 50 -14.09 -20.04 -1.80
C SER A 50 -13.33 -19.46 -0.59
N LYS A 51 -13.89 -19.59 0.62
CA LYS A 51 -13.18 -19.26 1.88
C LYS A 51 -11.82 -19.97 2.01
N THR A 52 -11.72 -21.21 1.52
CA THR A 52 -10.47 -21.99 1.56
C THR A 52 -9.47 -21.44 0.55
N GLN A 53 -9.92 -20.97 -0.62
CA GLN A 53 -9.04 -20.48 -1.69
C GLN A 53 -8.28 -19.21 -1.30
N VAL A 54 -8.87 -18.32 -0.48
CA VAL A 54 -8.15 -17.16 0.07
C VAL A 54 -7.07 -17.60 1.07
N ALA A 55 -7.36 -18.59 1.92
CA ALA A 55 -6.36 -19.17 2.82
C ALA A 55 -5.25 -19.88 2.02
N ASP A 56 -5.62 -20.59 0.95
CA ASP A 56 -4.69 -21.27 0.05
C ASP A 56 -3.80 -20.28 -0.73
N TRP A 57 -4.34 -19.12 -1.14
CA TRP A 57 -3.56 -18.05 -1.76
C TRP A 57 -2.56 -17.42 -0.79
N LEU A 58 -2.97 -17.19 0.45
CA LEU A 58 -2.10 -16.68 1.51
C LEU A 58 -1.07 -17.71 1.98
N ALA A 59 -1.38 -19.00 1.85
CA ALA A 59 -0.46 -20.10 2.12
C ALA A 59 0.50 -20.38 0.95
N ASN A 60 0.17 -19.92 -0.26
CA ASN A 60 1.01 -20.12 -1.44
C ASN A 60 2.27 -19.24 -1.39
N PRO A 61 3.47 -19.83 -1.27
CA PRO A 61 4.70 -19.07 -1.13
C PRO A 61 5.03 -18.19 -2.34
N ALA A 62 4.65 -18.60 -3.55
CA ALA A 62 4.92 -17.83 -4.77
C ALA A 62 4.09 -16.54 -4.81
N LEU A 63 2.79 -16.64 -4.55
CA LEU A 63 1.89 -15.48 -4.49
C LEU A 63 2.26 -14.52 -3.35
N MET A 64 2.72 -15.06 -2.22
CA MET A 64 3.16 -14.24 -1.09
C MET A 64 4.47 -13.49 -1.42
N LEU A 65 5.39 -14.09 -2.18
CA LEU A 65 6.59 -13.42 -2.68
C LEU A 65 6.23 -12.30 -3.68
N ASP A 66 5.37 -12.55 -4.65
CA ASP A 66 4.95 -11.52 -5.61
C ASP A 66 4.25 -10.35 -4.91
N THR A 67 3.38 -10.65 -3.95
CA THR A 67 2.72 -9.63 -3.12
C THR A 67 3.71 -8.86 -2.26
N SER A 68 4.79 -9.51 -1.79
CA SER A 68 5.85 -8.85 -1.02
C SER A 68 6.65 -7.82 -1.83
N VAL A 69 6.79 -8.03 -3.15
CA VAL A 69 7.41 -7.04 -4.05
C VAL A 69 6.53 -5.80 -4.12
N VAL A 70 5.22 -5.97 -4.31
CA VAL A 70 4.26 -4.85 -4.31
C VAL A 70 4.28 -4.12 -2.96
N LEU A 71 4.31 -4.87 -1.85
CA LEU A 71 4.43 -4.33 -0.51
C LEU A 71 5.71 -3.53 -0.31
N SER A 72 6.85 -4.03 -0.78
CA SER A 72 8.14 -3.33 -0.69
C SER A 72 8.14 -2.02 -1.46
N VAL A 73 7.60 -2.02 -2.69
CA VAL A 73 7.45 -0.80 -3.49
C VAL A 73 6.54 0.21 -2.78
N GLU A 74 5.40 -0.26 -2.26
CA GLU A 74 4.46 0.60 -1.54
C GLU A 74 5.11 1.22 -0.29
N VAL A 75 5.80 0.42 0.52
CA VAL A 75 6.54 0.88 1.71
C VAL A 75 7.58 1.93 1.33
N VAL A 76 8.40 1.69 0.30
CA VAL A 76 9.42 2.65 -0.15
C VAL A 76 8.79 3.96 -0.59
N LEU A 77 7.69 3.92 -1.35
CA LEU A 77 6.96 5.12 -1.76
C LEU A 77 6.38 5.88 -0.56
N GLN A 78 5.84 5.17 0.44
CA GLN A 78 5.29 5.80 1.65
C GLN A 78 6.38 6.38 2.55
N MET A 79 7.50 5.68 2.77
CA MET A 79 8.65 6.21 3.52
C MET A 79 9.26 7.43 2.82
N THR A 80 9.36 7.40 1.49
CA THR A 80 9.83 8.57 0.71
C THR A 80 8.89 9.76 0.90
N PHE A 81 7.57 9.53 0.97
CA PHE A 81 6.60 10.57 1.28
C PHE A 81 6.81 11.16 2.67
N CYS A 82 7.00 10.31 3.69
CA CYS A 82 7.28 10.76 5.06
C CYS A 82 8.55 11.62 5.11
N MET A 83 9.66 11.14 4.56
CA MET A 83 10.93 11.88 4.56
C MET A 83 10.82 13.22 3.84
N LEU A 84 10.10 13.27 2.71
CA LEU A 84 9.92 14.50 1.95
C LEU A 84 9.02 15.50 2.68
N ALA A 85 7.96 15.02 3.34
CA ALA A 85 7.06 15.83 4.12
C ALA A 85 7.72 16.37 5.41
N ALA A 86 8.57 15.56 6.06
CA ALA A 86 9.41 16.00 7.17
C ALA A 86 10.38 17.08 6.70
N HIS A 87 11.08 16.87 5.58
CA HIS A 87 12.00 17.86 5.02
C HIS A 87 11.32 19.19 4.69
N ILE A 88 10.10 19.18 4.13
CA ILE A 88 9.34 20.41 3.84
C ILE A 88 8.88 21.13 5.13
N GLN A 89 8.67 20.40 6.24
CA GLN A 89 8.31 20.99 7.53
C GLN A 89 9.53 21.59 8.25
N SER A 90 10.69 20.95 8.15
CA SER A 90 11.90 21.36 8.88
C SER A 90 12.82 22.30 8.09
N ALA A 91 12.87 22.18 6.76
CA ALA A 91 13.67 23.06 5.90
C ALA A 91 12.78 24.18 5.35
N GLY A 92 13.30 25.42 5.30
CA GLY A 92 12.58 26.61 4.83
C GLY A 92 12.14 26.55 3.35
N PRO A 93 12.35 27.61 2.52
CA PRO A 93 11.82 27.61 1.16
C PRO A 93 12.40 26.47 0.29
N VAL A 94 11.56 25.47 0.02
CA VAL A 94 11.93 24.29 -0.79
C VAL A 94 11.79 24.53 -2.29
N LYS A 95 12.62 23.85 -3.10
CA LYS A 95 12.60 23.94 -4.56
C LYS A 95 11.26 23.43 -5.13
N LYS A 96 10.73 24.09 -6.17
CA LYS A 96 9.47 23.71 -6.85
C LYS A 96 9.39 22.23 -7.29
N ARG A 97 10.53 21.60 -7.61
CA ARG A 97 10.62 20.17 -7.96
C ARG A 97 10.29 19.24 -6.79
N VAL A 98 10.76 19.57 -5.58
CA VAL A 98 10.49 18.83 -4.34
C VAL A 98 8.99 18.88 -4.04
N LEU A 99 8.38 20.05 -4.26
CA LEU A 99 6.94 20.26 -4.09
C LEU A 99 6.10 19.46 -5.10
N TRP A 100 6.58 19.35 -6.35
CA TRP A 100 5.97 18.48 -7.37
C TRP A 100 6.06 17.00 -7.01
N ALA A 101 7.24 16.53 -6.59
CA ALA A 101 7.42 15.15 -6.13
C ALA A 101 6.51 14.85 -4.92
N TYR A 102 6.43 15.76 -3.95
CA TYR A 102 5.52 15.64 -2.82
C TYR A 102 4.05 15.55 -3.26
N LYS A 103 3.64 16.36 -4.24
CA LYS A 103 2.26 16.31 -4.76
C LYS A 103 1.96 14.99 -5.49
N ALA A 104 2.91 14.45 -6.25
CA ALA A 104 2.79 13.14 -6.89
C ALA A 104 2.70 12.01 -5.85
N LEU A 105 3.61 11.96 -4.86
CA LEU A 105 3.60 10.94 -3.80
C LEU A 105 2.36 11.05 -2.90
N ARG A 106 1.86 12.26 -2.68
CA ARG A 106 0.60 12.51 -1.98
C ARG A 106 -0.60 11.95 -2.74
N TRP A 107 -0.54 11.80 -4.07
CA TRP A 107 -1.64 11.25 -4.86
C TRP A 107 -1.74 9.73 -4.78
N PHE A 108 -0.66 9.03 -4.47
CA PHE A 108 -0.63 7.58 -4.33
C PHE A 108 -1.21 7.14 -2.96
N PRO A 109 -2.40 6.52 -2.86
CA PRO A 109 -3.00 6.22 -1.55
C PRO A 109 -2.51 4.88 -0.96
N GLY A 110 -1.98 3.99 -1.79
CA GLY A 110 -1.65 2.60 -1.46
C GLY A 110 -2.45 1.65 -2.35
N ILE A 111 -1.78 0.68 -2.98
CA ILE A 111 -2.40 -0.28 -3.90
C ILE A 111 -2.91 -1.48 -3.11
N LEU A 112 -2.22 -1.87 -2.03
CA LEU A 112 -2.53 -3.05 -1.23
C LEU A 112 -3.91 -3.01 -0.54
N VAL A 113 -4.51 -1.83 -0.42
CA VAL A 113 -5.86 -1.66 0.13
C VAL A 113 -6.91 -2.38 -0.71
N PHE A 114 -6.74 -2.45 -2.03
CA PHE A 114 -7.70 -3.12 -2.92
C PHE A 114 -7.74 -4.64 -2.68
N PRO A 115 -6.60 -5.37 -2.66
CA PRO A 115 -6.57 -6.76 -2.20
C PRO A 115 -7.18 -6.97 -0.81
N VAL A 116 -6.90 -6.08 0.15
CA VAL A 116 -7.47 -6.19 1.50
C VAL A 116 -8.98 -6.04 1.51
N LEU A 117 -9.52 -5.07 0.76
CA LEU A 117 -10.97 -4.89 0.59
C LEU A 117 -11.61 -6.09 -0.09
N PHE A 118 -10.95 -6.68 -1.09
CA PHE A 118 -11.43 -7.89 -1.77
C PHE A 118 -11.47 -9.10 -0.82
N CYS A 119 -10.40 -9.35 -0.06
CA CYS A 119 -10.36 -10.40 0.95
C CYS A 119 -11.46 -10.19 2.02
N GLY A 120 -11.68 -8.94 2.44
CA GLY A 120 -12.77 -8.58 3.34
C GLY A 120 -14.15 -8.87 2.75
N LEU A 121 -14.37 -8.58 1.47
CA LEU A 121 -15.63 -8.88 0.77
C LEU A 121 -15.91 -10.37 0.70
N VAL A 122 -14.92 -11.18 0.31
CA VAL A 122 -15.03 -12.64 0.30
C VAL A 122 -15.36 -13.14 1.72
N ALA A 123 -14.62 -12.70 2.73
CA ALA A 123 -14.89 -13.10 4.12
C ALA A 123 -16.31 -12.75 4.57
N LEU A 124 -16.83 -11.59 4.17
CA LEU A 124 -18.16 -11.11 4.53
C LEU A 124 -19.27 -11.90 3.82
N ILE A 125 -19.13 -12.16 2.51
CA ILE A 125 -20.07 -12.97 1.71
C ILE A 125 -20.29 -14.34 2.36
N PHE A 126 -19.21 -15.02 2.73
CA PHE A 126 -19.32 -16.35 3.33
C PHE A 126 -19.69 -16.35 4.81
N SER A 127 -19.72 -15.18 5.47
CA SER A 127 -20.16 -15.07 6.87
C SER A 127 -21.68 -14.91 6.98
N PHE A 128 -22.35 -14.50 5.89
CA PHE A 128 -23.80 -14.36 5.81
C PHE A 128 -24.40 -15.25 4.70
N PRO A 129 -24.36 -16.59 4.86
CA PRO A 129 -24.99 -17.50 3.90
C PRO A 129 -26.51 -17.25 3.85
N GLY A 130 -27.08 -17.28 2.64
CA GLY A 130 -28.53 -17.12 2.42
C GLY A 130 -29.01 -15.68 2.16
N VAL A 131 -28.12 -14.67 2.25
CA VAL A 131 -28.40 -13.29 1.82
C VAL A 131 -27.89 -13.09 0.39
N SER A 132 -28.60 -12.30 -0.42
CA SER A 132 -28.16 -12.00 -1.78
C SER A 132 -26.76 -11.34 -1.78
N PHE A 133 -25.82 -11.92 -2.52
CA PHE A 133 -24.44 -11.45 -2.58
C PHE A 133 -24.29 -9.99 -3.02
N SER A 134 -25.16 -9.54 -3.93
CA SER A 134 -25.20 -8.14 -4.38
C SER A 134 -25.51 -7.19 -3.22
N LEU A 135 -26.51 -7.52 -2.38
CA LEU A 135 -26.86 -6.71 -1.20
C LEU A 135 -25.70 -6.66 -0.21
N ILE A 136 -25.03 -7.79 0.02
CA ILE A 136 -23.83 -7.86 0.86
C ILE A 136 -22.75 -6.90 0.32
N ALA A 137 -22.40 -7.02 -0.97
CA ALA A 137 -21.35 -6.21 -1.57
C ALA A 137 -21.67 -4.72 -1.57
N TRP A 138 -22.88 -4.33 -1.94
CA TRP A 138 -23.30 -2.92 -1.93
C TRP A 138 -23.44 -2.36 -0.52
N SER A 139 -23.82 -3.18 0.48
CA SER A 139 -23.80 -2.77 1.88
C SER A 139 -22.37 -2.52 2.40
N MET A 140 -21.42 -3.39 2.05
CA MET A 140 -20.01 -3.19 2.35
C MET A 140 -19.46 -1.96 1.61
N ALA A 141 -19.84 -1.74 0.34
CA ALA A 141 -19.46 -0.56 -0.42
C ALA A 141 -19.95 0.73 0.24
N ALA A 142 -21.21 0.77 0.69
CA ALA A 142 -21.76 1.90 1.43
C ALA A 142 -21.02 2.12 2.76
N ALA A 143 -20.71 1.03 3.48
CA ALA A 143 -19.92 1.10 4.71
C ALA A 143 -18.52 1.67 4.45
N VAL A 144 -17.80 1.19 3.44
CA VAL A 144 -16.47 1.68 3.04
C VAL A 144 -16.53 3.17 2.63
N PHE A 145 -17.57 3.55 1.90
CA PHE A 145 -17.77 4.95 1.48
C PHE A 145 -17.88 5.92 2.66
N ILE A 146 -18.52 5.49 3.76
CA ILE A 146 -18.69 6.28 4.98
C ILE A 146 -17.47 6.16 5.90
N LEU A 147 -16.90 4.97 6.03
CA LEU A 147 -15.82 4.66 6.98
C LEU A 147 -14.51 5.36 6.61
N ILE A 148 -14.19 5.51 5.32
CA ILE A 148 -12.98 6.21 4.86
C ILE A 148 -12.98 7.70 5.30
N PRO A 149 -14.00 8.52 4.98
CA PRO A 149 -14.04 9.91 5.43
C PRO A 149 -14.25 10.03 6.94
N ALA A 150 -15.13 9.22 7.56
CA ALA A 150 -15.37 9.26 9.00
C ALA A 150 -14.12 8.89 9.78
N GLY A 151 -13.40 7.84 9.37
CA GLY A 151 -12.16 7.42 9.99
C GLY A 151 -11.00 8.37 9.74
N SER A 152 -10.92 9.00 8.56
CA SER A 152 -9.97 10.11 8.35
C SER A 152 -10.27 11.30 9.25
N PHE A 153 -11.53 11.56 9.59
CA PHE A 153 -11.92 12.62 10.54
C PHE A 153 -11.58 12.21 11.97
N LEU A 154 -11.91 10.97 12.35
CA LEU A 154 -11.59 10.40 13.66
C LEU A 154 -10.09 10.44 13.95
N LEU A 155 -9.25 10.06 12.99
CA LEU A 155 -7.79 10.12 13.14
C LEU A 155 -7.26 11.55 13.25
N ARG A 156 -7.90 12.54 12.62
CA ARG A 156 -7.55 13.95 12.80
C ARG A 156 -7.95 14.48 14.17
N TRP A 157 -9.04 13.95 14.73
CA TRP A 157 -9.49 14.31 16.07
C TRP A 157 -8.64 13.66 17.15
N LEU A 158 -8.31 12.37 16.99
CA LEU A 158 -7.47 11.61 17.92
C LEU A 158 -6.00 12.07 17.90
N LEU A 159 -5.45 12.35 16.70
CA LEU A 159 -4.06 12.77 16.49
C LEU A 159 -4.03 14.12 15.74
N PRO A 160 -4.26 15.24 16.45
CA PRO A 160 -4.33 16.57 15.81
C PRO A 160 -2.98 16.98 15.21
N GLU A 161 -1.89 16.60 15.88
CA GLU A 161 -0.52 16.92 15.48
C GLU A 161 -0.16 16.28 14.13
N LYS A 162 0.38 17.09 13.23
CA LYS A 162 0.77 16.65 11.87
C LYS A 162 2.05 15.84 11.89
N GLU A 163 2.96 16.15 12.81
CA GLU A 163 4.25 15.50 12.98
C GLU A 163 4.06 14.08 13.53
N LEU A 164 3.27 13.93 14.60
CA LEU A 164 2.96 12.63 15.18
C LEU A 164 2.27 11.68 14.18
N ARG A 165 1.29 12.18 13.39
CA ARG A 165 0.69 11.38 12.31
C ARG A 165 1.70 10.93 11.25
N LEU A 166 2.77 11.69 11.04
CA LEU A 166 3.77 11.42 10.02
C LEU A 166 4.77 10.39 10.54
N GLU A 167 5.18 10.55 11.80
CA GLU A 167 6.00 9.58 12.52
C GLU A 167 5.29 8.24 12.63
N LEU A 168 3.99 8.24 12.96
CA LEU A 168 3.21 7.03 13.05
C LEU A 168 3.07 6.34 11.69
N LEU A 169 2.88 7.11 10.61
CA LEU A 169 2.89 6.58 9.24
C LEU A 169 4.28 5.99 8.89
N PHE A 170 5.37 6.62 9.31
CA PHE A 170 6.72 6.10 9.08
C PHE A 170 6.97 4.80 9.86
N LEU A 171 6.65 4.77 11.16
CA LEU A 171 6.82 3.60 12.01
C LEU A 171 5.93 2.44 11.57
N ALA A 172 4.69 2.71 11.18
CA ALA A 172 3.79 1.68 10.68
C ALA A 172 4.28 1.08 9.35
N ASN A 173 4.88 1.89 8.46
CA ASN A 173 5.54 1.37 7.25
C ASN A 173 6.78 0.53 7.57
N ALA A 174 7.58 0.93 8.56
CA ALA A 174 8.71 0.12 9.03
C ALA A 174 8.24 -1.23 9.58
N LEU A 175 7.15 -1.23 10.36
CA LEU A 175 6.55 -2.46 10.88
C LEU A 175 6.00 -3.35 9.76
N ILE A 176 5.33 -2.77 8.76
CA ILE A 176 4.87 -3.50 7.57
C ILE A 176 6.06 -4.15 6.85
N ALA A 177 7.19 -3.45 6.71
CA ALA A 177 8.38 -4.01 6.07
C ALA A 177 8.90 -5.23 6.82
N ILE A 178 9.04 -5.13 8.14
CA ILE A 178 9.52 -6.22 9.01
C ILE A 178 8.56 -7.41 8.94
N LEU A 179 7.25 -7.16 9.09
CA LEU A 179 6.24 -8.22 9.03
C LEU A 179 6.13 -8.84 7.63
N GLY A 180 6.33 -8.05 6.57
CA GLY A 180 6.39 -8.54 5.20
C GLY A 180 7.54 -9.51 5.00
N ILE A 181 8.72 -9.19 5.52
CA ILE A 181 9.87 -10.11 5.53
C ILE A 181 9.52 -11.38 6.30
N ILE A 182 9.03 -11.27 7.54
CA ILE A 182 8.66 -12.43 8.37
C ILE A 182 7.63 -13.31 7.66
N ALA A 183 6.62 -12.71 7.02
CA ALA A 183 5.64 -13.44 6.24
C ALA A 183 6.31 -14.20 5.08
N THR A 184 7.18 -13.57 4.30
CA THR A 184 7.87 -14.24 3.17
C THR A 184 8.86 -15.33 3.60
N VAL A 185 9.45 -15.23 4.78
CA VAL A 185 10.53 -16.12 5.25
C VAL A 185 10.00 -17.46 5.82
N ASN A 186 8.68 -17.68 5.80
CA ASN A 186 8.01 -18.87 6.32
C ASN A 186 8.63 -20.21 5.88
N GLY A 187 9.56 -20.74 6.68
CA GLY A 187 10.09 -22.10 6.59
C GLY A 187 11.21 -22.36 5.57
N ARG A 188 11.72 -21.36 4.83
CA ARG A 188 12.83 -21.55 3.86
C ARG A 188 14.18 -21.03 4.35
N THR A 189 14.48 -21.18 5.64
CA THR A 189 15.86 -21.03 6.16
C THR A 189 16.79 -22.13 5.65
N ALA A 190 16.26 -23.20 5.07
CA ALA A 190 17.04 -24.07 4.19
C ALA A 190 16.91 -23.54 2.76
N VAL A 191 17.94 -22.80 2.32
CA VAL A 191 18.19 -22.53 0.90
C VAL A 191 18.23 -23.89 0.20
N LYS A 192 17.15 -24.26 -0.49
CA LYS A 192 17.26 -25.30 -1.51
C LYS A 192 18.14 -24.66 -2.58
N GLY A 193 19.35 -25.18 -2.75
CA GLY A 193 20.28 -24.72 -3.78
C GLY A 193 19.53 -24.61 -5.10
N ILE A 194 19.43 -23.39 -5.61
CA ILE A 194 18.93 -23.12 -6.95
C ILE A 194 20.09 -23.45 -7.88
N ASP A 195 20.08 -24.65 -8.47
CA ASP A 195 21.07 -25.07 -9.48
C ASP A 195 20.84 -24.36 -10.82
N GLU A 196 19.69 -23.69 -11.00
CA GLU A 196 19.38 -22.90 -12.20
C GLU A 196 19.17 -21.42 -11.85
N ILE A 197 19.95 -20.56 -12.51
CA ILE A 197 19.81 -19.12 -12.47
C ILE A 197 18.60 -18.73 -13.33
N ASP A 198 17.58 -18.10 -12.72
CA ASP A 198 16.50 -17.47 -13.48
C ASP A 198 17.03 -16.18 -14.12
N TRP A 199 17.53 -16.33 -15.35
CA TRP A 199 18.05 -15.25 -16.17
C TRP A 199 17.00 -14.17 -16.47
N GLY A 200 15.71 -14.51 -16.47
CA GLY A 200 14.63 -13.56 -16.68
C GLY A 200 14.48 -12.62 -15.49
N ALA A 201 14.42 -13.17 -14.28
CA ALA A 201 14.38 -12.39 -13.06
C ALA A 201 15.65 -11.54 -12.86
N LEU A 202 16.83 -12.11 -13.15
CA LEU A 202 18.12 -11.41 -13.09
C LEU A 202 18.17 -10.23 -14.08
N ALA A 203 17.73 -10.46 -15.32
CA ALA A 203 17.64 -9.42 -16.35
C ALA A 203 16.65 -8.32 -15.94
N GLY A 204 15.48 -8.69 -15.41
CA GLY A 204 14.50 -7.73 -14.92
C GLY A 204 15.06 -6.83 -13.81
N LEU A 205 15.72 -7.42 -12.82
CA LEU A 205 16.32 -6.69 -11.70
C LEU A 205 17.47 -5.78 -12.16
N THR A 206 18.35 -6.28 -13.04
CA THR A 206 19.47 -5.49 -13.57
C THR A 206 18.99 -4.32 -14.42
N ILE A 207 17.97 -4.51 -15.28
CA ILE A 207 17.36 -3.42 -16.05
C ILE A 207 16.78 -2.37 -15.11
N LEU A 208 16.05 -2.79 -14.06
CA LEU A 208 15.47 -1.87 -13.08
C LEU A 208 16.54 -1.03 -12.37
N LEU A 209 17.63 -1.69 -11.94
CA LEU A 209 18.77 -1.04 -11.29
C LEU A 209 19.48 -0.04 -12.22
N VAL A 210 19.75 -0.44 -13.46
CA VAL A 210 20.42 0.40 -14.46
C VAL A 210 19.54 1.59 -14.84
N ALA A 211 18.25 1.38 -15.04
CA ALA A 211 17.30 2.46 -15.32
C ALA A 211 17.24 3.45 -14.16
N GLY A 212 17.14 2.97 -12.91
CA GLY A 212 17.18 3.80 -11.71
C GLY A 212 18.48 4.61 -11.59
N ALA A 213 19.63 3.96 -11.83
CA ALA A 213 20.94 4.60 -11.80
C ALA A 213 21.10 5.66 -12.90
N LEU A 214 20.66 5.37 -14.14
CA LEU A 214 20.69 6.32 -15.26
C LEU A 214 19.81 7.54 -14.97
N VAL A 215 18.58 7.34 -14.50
CA VAL A 215 17.70 8.44 -14.09
C VAL A 215 18.37 9.27 -12.98
N GLY A 216 18.94 8.62 -11.98
CA GLY A 216 19.70 9.29 -10.91
C GLY A 216 20.88 10.11 -11.43
N MET A 217 21.67 9.56 -12.36
CA MET A 217 22.82 10.24 -12.96
C MET A 217 22.41 11.40 -13.85
N ILE A 218 21.37 11.26 -14.67
CA ILE A 218 20.85 12.34 -15.52
C ILE A 218 20.35 13.48 -14.63
N LEU A 219 19.59 13.17 -13.58
CA LEU A 219 19.11 14.16 -12.61
C LEU A 219 20.27 14.86 -11.89
N ARG A 220 21.35 14.13 -11.53
CA ARG A 220 22.56 14.71 -10.93
C ARG A 220 23.32 15.60 -11.90
N LYS A 221 23.50 15.20 -13.16
CA LYS A 221 24.16 16.02 -14.20
C LYS A 221 23.38 17.29 -14.48
N VAL A 222 22.05 17.21 -14.59
CA VAL A 222 21.16 18.38 -14.75
C VAL A 222 21.23 19.30 -13.53
N LYS A 223 21.40 18.76 -12.32
CA LYS A 223 21.56 19.53 -11.08
C LYS A 223 22.90 20.27 -11.03
N LEU A 224 24.00 19.61 -11.40
CA LEU A 224 25.34 20.19 -11.44
C LEU A 224 25.44 21.31 -12.49
N LYS A 225 24.91 21.09 -13.70
CA LYS A 225 24.91 22.07 -14.80
C LYS A 225 24.07 23.32 -14.51
N ARG A 226 23.15 23.26 -13.55
CA ARG A 226 22.33 24.40 -13.08
C ARG A 226 22.91 25.15 -11.87
N GLN A 227 24.00 24.66 -11.28
CA GLN A 227 24.70 25.36 -10.19
C GLN A 227 25.99 26.04 -10.67
N THR A 228 26.44 25.75 -11.89
CA THR A 228 27.63 26.32 -12.54
C THR A 228 27.32 27.44 -13.53
N ASN A 229 26.04 27.69 -13.81
CA ASN A 229 25.50 28.89 -14.47
C ASN A 229 24.68 29.67 -13.44
#